data_AF-A0A3D1PGS3-F1
#
_entry.id   AF-A0A3D1PGS3-F1
#
_cell.length_a   1.000
_cell.length_b   1.000
_cell.length_c   1.000
_cell.angle_alpha   90.00
_cell.angle_beta   90.00
_cell.angle_gamma   90.00
#
_symmetry.space_group_name_H-M   'P 1'
#
loop_
_entity.id
_entity.type
_entity.pdbx_description
1 polymer ?
#
loop_
_entity_poly.entity_id
_entity_poly.type
_entity_poly.pdbx_seq_one_letter_code
_entity_poly.pdbx_strand_id
1 'polypeptide(L)'
;MLVPLVDVYQPMQLKQKQKIIDREVQAALTIEPAQSAAIVGLRYVTDNTNGIERRRAGKGFYYVNSDGNRITDKAELNRIKALAIPPAWRDVWISPLAHGHLQATGWDAKRRKQYRYHP
;
A
#
# COMPACT_ATOMS: atom_id res chain seq x y z
N MET A 1 55.56 5.98 -30.87
CA MET A 1 55.25 6.59 -29.56
C MET A 1 54.01 7.45 -29.78
N LEU A 2 52.83 7.29 -29.18
CA LEU A 2 52.35 6.58 -27.99
C LEU A 2 50.82 6.36 -28.14
N VAL A 3 50.29 5.41 -27.38
CA VAL A 3 48.96 4.73 -27.40
C VAL A 3 47.84 5.62 -26.76
N PRO A 4 46.53 5.39 -27.02
CA PRO A 4 45.47 6.40 -26.85
C PRO A 4 44.89 6.49 -25.43
N LEU A 5 44.29 7.64 -25.11
CA LEU A 5 43.62 7.91 -23.84
C LEU A 5 42.18 7.35 -23.86
N VAL A 6 42.06 6.03 -23.75
CA VAL A 6 40.85 5.37 -23.24
C VAL A 6 41.22 4.60 -21.97
N ASP A 7 40.33 4.60 -20.98
CA ASP A 7 40.34 3.75 -19.78
C ASP A 7 41.22 4.09 -18.57
N VAL A 8 41.06 5.27 -17.95
CA VAL A 8 41.40 5.40 -16.52
C VAL A 8 40.47 6.41 -15.80
N TYR A 9 39.27 5.99 -15.38
CA TYR A 9 38.40 6.54 -14.29
C TYR A 9 36.97 6.00 -14.53
N GLN A 10 36.25 5.19 -13.73
CA GLN A 10 36.36 4.71 -12.35
C GLN A 10 35.62 3.34 -12.22
N PRO A 11 36.31 2.20 -12.03
CA PRO A 11 35.65 0.95 -11.63
C PRO A 11 35.70 0.66 -10.11
N MET A 12 36.25 1.56 -9.28
CA MET A 12 36.42 1.31 -7.83
C MET A 12 35.25 1.73 -6.94
N GLN A 13 34.31 2.56 -7.40
CA GLN A 13 33.18 2.99 -6.56
C GLN A 13 32.00 1.98 -6.52
N LEU A 14 31.88 1.10 -7.51
CA LEU A 14 30.76 0.15 -7.58
C LEU A 14 30.89 -1.00 -6.56
N LYS A 15 32.09 -1.56 -6.40
CA LYS A 15 32.33 -2.71 -5.50
C LYS A 15 32.16 -2.35 -4.02
N GLN A 16 32.45 -1.11 -3.64
CA GLN A 16 32.29 -0.62 -2.27
C GLN A 16 30.83 -0.29 -1.96
N LYS A 17 30.10 0.29 -2.91
CA LYS A 17 28.65 0.52 -2.79
C LYS A 17 27.89 -0.80 -2.65
N GLN A 18 28.23 -1.81 -3.46
CA GLN A 18 27.63 -3.14 -3.38
C GLN A 18 27.87 -3.82 -2.03
N LYS A 19 29.10 -3.78 -1.51
CA LYS A 19 29.49 -4.43 -0.25
C LYS A 19 28.88 -3.80 1.01
N ILE A 20 28.53 -2.51 0.95
CA ILE A 20 27.82 -1.80 2.03
C ILE A 20 26.32 -2.16 1.99
N ILE A 21 25.75 -2.31 0.79
CA ILE A 21 24.35 -2.71 0.60
C ILE A 21 24.10 -4.13 1.11
N ASP A 22 25.10 -5.02 1.11
CA ASP A 22 24.88 -6.41 1.50
C ASP A 22 24.69 -6.61 3.02
N ARG A 23 25.36 -5.88 3.91
CA ARG A 23 25.37 -6.21 5.35
C ARG A 23 24.11 -5.74 6.10
N GLU A 24 23.64 -4.55 5.76
CA GLU A 24 22.41 -3.96 6.34
C GLU A 24 21.17 -4.64 5.77
N VAL A 25 21.17 -4.96 4.47
CA VAL A 25 20.11 -5.77 3.84
C VAL A 25 20.11 -7.18 4.39
N GLN A 26 21.27 -7.82 4.57
CA GLN A 26 21.34 -9.16 5.18
C GLN A 26 20.82 -9.16 6.63
N ALA A 27 21.15 -8.12 7.42
CA ALA A 27 20.63 -7.95 8.76
C ALA A 27 19.10 -7.72 8.77
N ALA A 28 18.57 -6.97 7.81
CA ALA A 28 17.13 -6.79 7.62
C ALA A 28 16.41 -8.05 7.12
N LEU A 29 17.10 -8.94 6.40
CA LEU A 29 16.59 -10.25 5.97
C LEU A 29 16.60 -11.30 7.10
N THR A 30 17.42 -11.09 8.15
CA THR A 30 17.44 -11.93 9.36
C THR A 30 16.40 -11.54 10.42
N ILE A 31 15.74 -10.41 10.24
CA ILE A 31 14.59 -10.01 11.05
C ILE A 31 13.37 -10.78 10.51
N GLU A 32 12.49 -11.25 11.40
CA GLU A 32 11.22 -11.89 11.01
C GLU A 32 10.52 -11.03 9.93
N PRO A 33 10.10 -11.57 8.78
CA PRO A 33 9.60 -10.77 7.65
C PRO A 33 8.52 -9.75 8.02
N ALA A 34 7.71 -10.05 9.04
CA ALA A 34 6.71 -9.15 9.60
C ALA A 34 7.31 -7.90 10.27
N GLN A 35 8.44 -8.05 10.97
CA GLN A 35 9.17 -6.96 11.60
C GLN A 35 9.90 -6.09 10.56
N SER A 36 10.49 -6.71 9.52
CA SER A 36 11.10 -5.96 8.40
C SER A 36 10.07 -5.14 7.64
N ALA A 37 8.89 -5.71 7.37
CA ALA A 37 7.77 -4.98 6.77
C ALA A 37 7.30 -3.79 7.62
N ALA A 38 7.25 -3.95 8.95
CA ALA A 38 6.88 -2.87 9.86
C ALA A 38 7.91 -1.72 9.87
N ILE A 39 9.21 -2.03 9.75
CA ILE A 39 10.31 -1.05 9.76
C ILE A 39 10.28 -0.13 8.53
N VAL A 40 9.89 -0.64 7.35
CA VAL A 40 9.71 0.17 6.12
C VAL A 40 8.30 0.78 5.99
N GLY A 41 7.46 0.69 7.04
CA GLY A 41 6.11 1.26 7.03
C GLY A 41 5.09 0.47 6.19
N LEU A 42 5.46 -0.74 5.74
CA LEU A 42 4.59 -1.62 4.97
C LEU A 42 3.58 -2.29 5.91
N ARG A 43 2.48 -1.60 6.19
CA ARG A 43 1.37 -2.20 6.95
C ARG A 43 0.57 -3.11 6.03
N TYR A 44 0.83 -4.42 6.16
CA TYR A 44 0.01 -5.45 5.51
C TYR A 44 -1.38 -5.49 6.16
N VAL A 45 -2.36 -4.84 5.54
CA VAL A 45 -3.78 -4.97 5.86
C VAL A 45 -4.44 -5.83 4.79
N THR A 46 -5.12 -6.90 5.20
CA THR A 46 -5.95 -7.73 4.33
C THR A 46 -7.42 -7.38 4.56
N ASP A 47 -8.28 -7.65 3.59
CA ASP A 47 -9.72 -7.38 3.71
C ASP A 47 -10.48 -8.36 4.62
N ASN A 48 -9.75 -9.28 5.27
CA ASN A 48 -10.25 -10.10 6.36
C ASN A 48 -10.16 -9.40 7.74
N THR A 49 -9.58 -8.20 7.79
CA THR A 49 -9.50 -7.40 9.02
C THR A 49 -10.71 -6.49 9.16
N ASN A 50 -11.05 -6.14 10.40
CA ASN A 50 -12.09 -5.16 10.69
C ASN A 50 -11.75 -3.82 10.04
N GLY A 51 -12.52 -3.45 9.01
CA GLY A 51 -12.33 -2.20 8.27
C GLY A 51 -13.61 -1.39 8.19
N ILE A 52 -13.65 -0.50 7.22
CA ILE A 52 -14.76 0.39 6.96
C ILE A 52 -15.64 -0.24 5.88
N GLU A 53 -16.94 -0.36 6.15
CA GLU A 53 -17.89 -0.87 5.17
C GLU A 53 -18.59 0.28 4.46
N ARG A 54 -18.79 0.15 3.14
CA ARG A 54 -19.66 1.04 2.38
C ARG A 54 -21.06 0.46 2.27
N ARG A 55 -22.05 1.23 2.70
CA ARG A 55 -23.48 0.86 2.63
C ARG A 55 -24.26 1.84 1.75
N ARG A 56 -25.28 1.35 1.05
CA ARG A 56 -26.15 2.19 0.21
C ARG A 56 -27.18 2.92 1.08
N ALA A 57 -27.43 4.20 0.77
CA ALA A 57 -28.54 4.98 1.32
C ALA A 57 -29.16 5.85 0.21
N GLY A 58 -30.37 5.51 -0.21
CA GLY A 58 -31.05 6.19 -1.32
C GLY A 58 -30.19 6.21 -2.58
N LYS A 59 -29.91 7.43 -3.08
CA LYS A 59 -29.08 7.65 -4.28
C LYS A 59 -27.56 7.63 -4.00
N GLY A 60 -27.14 7.50 -2.75
CA GLY A 60 -25.73 7.63 -2.34
C GLY A 60 -25.24 6.48 -1.47
N PHE A 61 -24.13 6.74 -0.79
CA PHE A 61 -23.48 5.82 0.13
C PHE A 61 -23.23 6.48 1.47
N TYR A 62 -23.19 5.66 2.52
CA TYR A 62 -22.62 6.01 3.81
C TYR A 62 -21.59 4.95 4.20
N TYR A 63 -20.76 5.28 5.18
CA TYR A 63 -19.67 4.44 5.63
C TYR A 63 -19.83 4.15 7.11
N VAL A 64 -19.55 2.93 7.51
CA VAL A 64 -19.56 2.50 8.91
C VAL A 64 -18.19 1.96 9.28
N ASN A 65 -17.75 2.25 10.50
CA ASN A 65 -16.51 1.69 11.04
C ASN A 65 -16.72 0.25 11.52
N SER A 66 -15.64 -0.37 12.03
CA SER A 66 -15.66 -1.72 12.58
C SER A 66 -16.64 -1.94 13.72
N ASP A 67 -16.99 -0.87 14.44
CA ASP A 67 -17.90 -0.91 15.58
C ASP A 67 -19.37 -0.71 15.15
N GLY A 68 -19.63 -0.58 13.85
CA GLY A 68 -20.94 -0.30 13.28
C GLY A 68 -21.37 1.16 13.33
N ASN A 69 -20.51 2.05 13.84
CA ASN A 69 -20.79 3.48 13.94
C ASN A 69 -20.64 4.17 12.58
N ARG A 70 -21.55 5.09 12.27
CA ARG A 70 -21.49 5.87 11.04
C ARG A 70 -20.31 6.84 11.07
N ILE A 71 -19.51 6.82 10.02
CA ILE A 71 -18.41 7.77 9.83
C ILE A 71 -18.97 9.11 9.36
N THR A 72 -18.74 10.15 10.17
CA THR A 72 -19.13 11.54 9.89
C THR A 72 -17.93 12.48 9.80
N ASP A 73 -16.74 12.02 10.19
CA ASP A 73 -15.51 12.80 10.08
C ASP A 73 -15.22 13.20 8.63
N LYS A 74 -14.99 14.49 8.40
CA LYS A 74 -14.84 15.04 7.05
C LYS A 74 -13.53 14.61 6.40
N ALA A 75 -12.45 14.51 7.17
CA ALA A 75 -11.14 14.13 6.63
C ALA A 75 -11.18 12.68 6.12
N GLU A 76 -11.77 11.79 6.91
CA GLU A 76 -11.93 10.39 6.56
C GLU A 76 -12.87 10.19 5.36
N LEU A 77 -14.00 10.90 5.32
CA LEU A 77 -14.90 10.88 4.16
C LEU A 77 -14.23 11.39 2.88
N ASN A 78 -13.37 12.41 2.98
CA ASN A 78 -12.62 12.92 1.84
C ASN A 78 -11.55 11.92 1.37
N ARG A 79 -10.86 11.26 2.30
CA ARG A 79 -9.92 10.17 1.99
C ARG A 79 -10.61 9.04 1.23
N ILE A 80 -11.76 8.58 1.72
CA ILE A 80 -12.54 7.51 1.08
C ILE A 80 -13.00 7.93 -0.33
N LYS A 81 -13.45 9.17 -0.51
CA LYS A 81 -13.83 9.70 -1.84
C LYS A 81 -12.65 9.71 -2.82
N ALA A 82 -11.45 10.05 -2.35
CA ALA A 82 -10.25 10.08 -3.17
C ALA A 82 -9.85 8.70 -3.73
N LEU A 83 -10.28 7.61 -3.08
CA LEU A 83 -10.08 6.24 -3.59
C LEU A 83 -10.86 5.94 -4.88
N ALA A 84 -11.81 6.81 -5.26
CA ALA A 84 -12.62 6.69 -6.48
C ALA A 84 -13.20 5.28 -6.67
N ILE A 85 -13.81 4.74 -5.61
CA ILE A 85 -14.38 3.39 -5.61
C ILE A 85 -15.66 3.39 -6.46
N PRO A 86 -15.72 2.64 -7.57
CA PRO A 86 -16.86 2.67 -8.48
C PRO A 86 -18.20 2.40 -7.76
N PRO A 87 -19.27 3.14 -8.10
CA PRO A 87 -20.60 2.93 -7.51
C PRO A 87 -21.17 1.53 -7.75
N ALA A 88 -20.71 0.84 -8.80
CA ALA A 88 -21.15 -0.50 -9.15
C ALA A 88 -20.57 -1.60 -8.23
N TRP A 89 -19.50 -1.31 -7.47
CA TRP A 89 -18.91 -2.30 -6.58
C TRP A 89 -19.84 -2.64 -5.41
N ARG A 90 -19.96 -3.93 -5.11
CA ARG A 90 -20.70 -4.50 -3.97
C ARG A 90 -19.73 -5.03 -2.92
N ASP A 91 -20.24 -5.19 -1.70
CA ASP A 91 -19.52 -5.68 -0.50
C ASP A 91 -18.14 -5.04 -0.37
N VAL A 92 -18.15 -3.70 -0.36
CA VAL A 92 -16.93 -2.91 -0.35
C VAL A 92 -16.39 -2.81 1.06
N TRP A 93 -15.15 -3.27 1.21
CA TRP A 93 -14.31 -3.08 2.37
C TRP A 93 -13.29 -1.96 2.07
N ILE A 94 -13.03 -1.10 3.04
CA ILE A 94 -12.08 0.00 2.96
C ILE A 94 -11.15 -0.08 4.16
N SER A 95 -9.85 0.06 3.92
CA SER A 95 -8.84 0.01 4.97
C SER A 95 -9.05 1.14 5.98
N PRO A 96 -8.98 0.86 7.31
CA PRO A 96 -8.97 1.89 8.33
C PRO A 96 -7.64 2.66 8.37
N LEU A 97 -6.60 2.13 7.72
CA LEU A 97 -5.26 2.74 7.69
C LEU A 97 -5.06 3.52 6.39
N ALA A 98 -4.92 4.84 6.50
CA ALA A 98 -4.67 5.73 5.36
C ALA A 98 -3.41 5.38 4.56
N HIS A 99 -2.40 4.78 5.21
CA HIS A 99 -1.12 4.38 4.60
C HIS A 99 -1.00 2.86 4.41
N GLY A 100 -2.11 2.11 4.49
CA GLY A 100 -2.10 0.69 4.16
C GLY A 100 -1.86 0.47 2.67
N HIS A 101 -1.06 -0.53 2.31
CA HIS A 101 -0.78 -0.87 0.91
C HIS A 101 -2.07 -1.15 0.12
N LEU A 102 -3.00 -1.92 0.71
CA LEU A 102 -4.36 -2.13 0.22
C LEU A 102 -5.29 -1.09 0.85
N GLN A 103 -6.04 -0.37 0.02
CA GLN A 103 -6.94 0.70 0.45
C GLN A 103 -8.41 0.31 0.39
N ALA A 104 -8.81 -0.48 -0.61
CA ALA A 104 -10.18 -0.99 -0.68
C ALA A 104 -10.28 -2.28 -1.50
N THR A 105 -11.27 -3.09 -1.20
CA THR A 105 -11.71 -4.21 -2.04
C THR A 105 -13.21 -4.16 -2.27
N GLY A 106 -13.67 -4.90 -3.27
CA GLY A 106 -15.09 -5.08 -3.52
C GLY A 106 -15.33 -5.96 -4.74
N TRP A 107 -16.60 -6.26 -5.01
CA TRP A 107 -17.01 -7.09 -6.14
C TRP A 107 -17.62 -6.23 -7.24
N ASP A 108 -17.09 -6.31 -8.46
CA ASP A 108 -17.67 -5.59 -9.58
C ASP A 108 -19.00 -6.19 -10.07
N ALA A 109 -19.63 -5.54 -11.05
CA ALA A 109 -20.88 -6.01 -11.64
C ALA A 109 -20.78 -7.41 -12.27
N LYS A 110 -19.56 -7.85 -12.66
CA LYS A 110 -19.26 -9.17 -13.23
C LYS A 110 -18.85 -10.18 -12.16
N ARG A 111 -19.02 -9.87 -10.87
CA ARG A 111 -18.63 -10.72 -9.72
C ARG A 111 -17.13 -11.03 -9.67
N ARG A 112 -16.28 -10.13 -10.15
CA ARG A 112 -14.83 -10.24 -9.98
C ARG A 112 -14.42 -9.39 -8.78
N LYS A 113 -13.52 -9.92 -7.95
CA LYS A 113 -12.91 -9.16 -6.86
C LYS A 113 -12.00 -8.09 -7.45
N GLN A 114 -12.15 -6.86 -6.98
CA GLN A 114 -11.41 -5.69 -7.40
C GLN A 114 -10.71 -5.06 -6.20
N TYR A 115 -9.63 -4.32 -6.48
CA TYR A 115 -8.73 -3.78 -5.48
C TYR A 115 -8.41 -2.32 -5.79
N ARG A 116 -8.23 -1.51 -4.73
CA ARG A 116 -7.60 -0.19 -4.76
C ARG A 116 -6.37 -0.23 -3.87
N TYR A 117 -5.25 0.22 -4.38
CA TYR A 117 -3.98 0.28 -3.65
C TYR A 117 -3.59 1.73 -3.37
N HIS A 118 -2.70 1.93 -2.40
CA HIS A 118 -1.99 3.20 -2.27
C HIS A 118 -1.04 3.36 -3.48
N PRO A 119 -0.90 4.57 -4.06
CA PRO A 119 0.08 4.84 -5.11
C PRO A 119 1.53 4.59 -4.67
#